data_AF-A0A5D9CZI1-F1
#
_entry.id   AF-A0A5D9CZI1-F1
#
_cell.length_a   1.000
_cell.length_b   1.000
_cell.length_c   1.000
_cell.angle_alpha   90.00
_cell.angle_beta   90.00
_cell.angle_gamma   90.00
#
_symmetry.space_group_name_H-M   'P 1'
#
loop_
_entity.id
_entity.type
_entity.pdbx_description
1 polymer ?
#
loop_
_entity_poly.entity_id
_entity_poly.type
_entity_poly.pdbx_seq_one_letter_code
_entity_poly.pdbx_strand_id
1 'polypeptide(L)'
;MANFLDYSEFEGLKTSYFDNLDDRDYLYTLVNTIDWQSQVHAVRLMISRNREAGEAFSKAIEKEGEEVKAYRGPHHDHWVDHHVDMIHESVYRDAAESMAAIGMIAPLVESTLGQALAALGDMYDRKNISPGSHKRWKRAGDHPARWNCQFYFNDKKQASNNILLGLPQLVAACGLNKFLSKEFATWFEAMFTYRNFMFHGGFEWSLDRREFFETQVKNKAWNRFFSCSTTNGRPWIYYIENSAIDALPTMVEDMLDSLGRFVKSLPFELISEP
;
A
#
# COMPACT_ATOMS: atom_id res chain seq x y z
N MET A 1 -35.02 43.81 31.75
CA MET A 1 -34.23 44.35 30.62
C MET A 1 -33.21 43.29 30.26
N ALA A 2 -33.46 42.54 29.20
CA ALA A 2 -32.53 41.53 28.68
C ALA A 2 -31.69 42.20 27.60
N ASN A 3 -30.36 42.19 27.79
CA ASN A 3 -29.42 42.65 26.77
C ASN A 3 -29.52 41.71 25.57
N PHE A 4 -30.03 42.24 24.46
CA PHE A 4 -29.87 41.63 23.14
C PHE A 4 -28.39 41.70 22.79
N LEU A 5 -27.76 40.53 22.63
CA LEU A 5 -26.43 40.43 22.04
C LEU A 5 -26.53 40.89 20.59
N ASP A 6 -25.69 41.85 20.26
CA ASP A 6 -25.54 42.42 18.93
C ASP A 6 -25.00 41.35 17.97
N TYR A 7 -25.77 41.06 16.92
CA TYR A 7 -25.42 40.09 15.89
C TYR A 7 -24.23 40.55 15.01
N SER A 8 -23.70 41.76 15.22
CA SER A 8 -22.55 42.29 14.50
C SER A 8 -21.20 41.69 14.93
N GLU A 9 -21.10 41.06 16.11
CA GLU A 9 -19.85 40.43 16.58
C GLU A 9 -19.49 39.12 15.84
N PHE A 10 -20.42 38.56 15.05
CA PHE A 10 -20.20 37.32 14.29
C PHE A 10 -19.90 37.54 12.80
N GLU A 11 -19.94 38.77 12.29
CA GLU A 11 -19.67 39.04 10.87
C GLU A 11 -18.17 38.95 10.49
N GLY A 12 -17.27 38.90 11.48
CA GLY A 12 -15.81 38.75 11.28
C GLY A 12 -15.26 37.33 11.39
N LEU A 13 -16.10 36.32 11.68
CA LEU A 13 -15.68 34.94 11.98
C LEU A 13 -15.74 33.99 10.76
N LYS A 14 -15.73 34.54 9.54
CA LYS A 14 -15.58 33.76 8.31
C LYS A 14 -14.10 33.79 7.92
N THR A 15 -13.50 32.61 7.73
CA THR A 15 -12.13 32.34 7.24
C THR A 15 -10.95 32.36 8.23
N SER A 16 -11.02 31.65 9.37
CA SER A 16 -9.76 31.28 10.07
C SER A 16 -9.71 29.93 10.79
N TYR A 17 -10.82 29.18 10.93
CA TYR A 17 -10.78 27.90 11.65
C TYR A 17 -10.12 26.76 10.84
N PHE A 18 -10.12 26.86 9.50
CA PHE A 18 -9.51 25.89 8.59
C PHE A 18 -8.05 26.21 8.21
N ASP A 19 -7.54 27.39 8.57
CA ASP A 19 -6.17 27.83 8.23
C ASP A 19 -5.09 27.23 9.12
N ASN A 20 -5.46 26.53 10.20
CA ASN A 20 -4.54 25.83 11.11
C ASN A 20 -4.54 24.31 10.94
N LEU A 21 -5.27 23.77 9.96
CA LEU A 21 -5.32 22.32 9.71
C LEU A 21 -4.24 21.93 8.69
N ASP A 22 -3.50 20.86 9.01
CA ASP A 22 -2.60 20.23 8.05
C ASP A 22 -3.41 19.59 6.92
N ASP A 23 -2.81 19.41 5.74
CA ASP A 23 -3.44 18.75 4.60
C ASP A 23 -4.04 17.39 5.01
N ARG A 24 -3.37 16.68 5.93
CA ARG A 24 -3.79 15.37 6.43
C ARG A 24 -5.03 15.42 7.33
N ASP A 25 -5.32 16.54 7.98
CA ASP A 25 -6.53 16.68 8.82
C ASP A 25 -7.81 16.67 7.97
N TYR A 26 -7.74 17.17 6.72
CA TYR A 26 -8.85 17.10 5.77
C TYR A 26 -9.22 15.66 5.41
N LEU A 27 -8.33 14.68 5.62
CA LEU A 27 -8.64 13.27 5.37
C LEU A 27 -9.79 12.76 6.26
N TYR A 28 -9.97 13.32 7.46
CA TYR A 28 -11.07 12.94 8.37
C TYR A 28 -12.46 13.24 7.81
N THR A 29 -12.57 14.08 6.77
CA THR A 29 -13.84 14.27 6.04
C THR A 29 -14.25 13.00 5.27
N LEU A 30 -13.29 12.19 4.81
CA LEU A 30 -13.55 10.97 4.05
C LEU A 30 -13.28 9.67 4.83
N VAL A 31 -12.32 9.69 5.76
CA VAL A 31 -11.87 8.50 6.48
C VAL A 31 -11.85 8.80 7.98
N ASN A 32 -12.99 8.59 8.64
CA ASN A 32 -13.14 8.77 10.10
C ASN A 32 -13.50 7.48 10.86
N THR A 33 -13.66 6.37 10.14
CA THR A 33 -14.04 5.06 10.69
C THR A 33 -12.85 4.15 11.00
N ILE A 34 -11.65 4.52 10.55
CA ILE A 34 -10.41 3.81 10.87
C ILE A 34 -9.35 4.76 11.41
N ASP A 35 -8.58 4.27 12.37
CA ASP A 35 -7.39 4.96 12.85
C ASP A 35 -6.19 4.56 11.96
N TRP A 36 -6.05 5.28 10.86
CA TRP A 36 -4.96 5.06 9.90
C TRP A 36 -3.59 5.48 10.48
N GLN A 37 -3.54 6.45 11.40
CA GLN A 37 -2.29 6.88 12.06
C GLN A 37 -1.72 5.76 12.91
N SER A 38 -2.55 5.21 13.80
CA SER A 38 -2.15 4.10 14.67
C SER A 38 -1.79 2.86 13.86
N GLN A 39 -2.49 2.60 12.75
CA GLN A 39 -2.13 1.49 11.85
C GLN A 39 -0.77 1.68 11.19
N VAL A 40 -0.48 2.85 10.60
CA VAL A 40 0.85 3.14 10.01
C VAL A 40 1.94 3.01 11.08
N HIS A 41 1.71 3.54 12.28
CA HIS A 41 2.66 3.46 13.37
C HIS A 41 2.93 2.01 13.80
N ALA A 42 1.89 1.19 13.97
CA ALA A 42 2.04 -0.22 14.30
C ALA A 42 2.84 -0.98 13.23
N VAL A 43 2.58 -0.70 11.95
CA VAL A 43 3.34 -1.31 10.84
C VAL A 43 4.80 -0.91 10.87
N ARG A 44 5.12 0.37 11.14
CA ARG A 44 6.52 0.83 11.29
C ARG A 44 7.25 0.09 12.38
N LEU A 45 6.64 -0.04 13.56
CA LEU A 45 7.25 -0.76 14.68
C LEU A 45 7.49 -2.23 14.35
N MET A 46 6.54 -2.87 13.66
CA MET A 46 6.68 -4.26 13.22
C MET A 46 7.80 -4.45 12.20
N ILE A 47 7.92 -3.56 11.21
CA ILE A 47 9.02 -3.58 10.24
C ILE A 47 10.36 -3.39 10.95
N SER A 48 10.49 -2.41 11.84
CA SER A 48 11.71 -2.18 12.62
C SER A 48 12.12 -3.41 13.44
N ARG A 49 11.16 -4.06 14.12
CA ARG A 49 11.43 -5.27 14.89
C ARG A 49 11.88 -6.43 14.01
N ASN A 50 11.25 -6.61 12.85
CA ASN A 50 11.63 -7.65 11.91
C ASN A 50 13.03 -7.39 11.34
N ARG A 51 13.36 -6.12 11.06
CA ARG A 51 14.67 -5.68 10.60
C ARG A 51 15.77 -6.02 11.60
N GLU A 52 15.58 -5.68 12.87
CA GLU A 52 16.53 -6.00 13.95
C GLU A 52 16.75 -7.51 14.06
N ALA A 53 15.68 -8.29 13.98
CA ALA A 53 15.78 -9.75 13.96
C ALA A 53 16.53 -10.22 12.70
N GLY A 54 16.23 -9.64 11.54
CA GLY A 54 16.92 -9.77 10.24
C GLY A 54 18.43 -9.75 10.42
N GLU A 55 18.91 -8.60 10.86
CA GLU A 55 20.33 -8.29 11.07
C GLU A 55 21.00 -9.20 12.09
N ALA A 56 20.30 -9.57 13.17
CA ALA A 56 20.84 -10.49 14.17
C ALA A 56 21.15 -11.88 13.59
N PHE A 57 20.30 -12.39 12.70
CA PHE A 57 20.54 -13.69 12.06
C PHE A 57 21.61 -13.61 10.99
N SER A 58 21.68 -12.53 10.20
CA SER A 58 22.78 -12.33 9.24
C SER A 58 24.13 -12.35 9.96
N LYS A 59 24.24 -11.66 11.11
CA LYS A 59 25.43 -11.72 11.98
C LYS A 59 25.71 -13.13 12.52
N ALA A 60 24.68 -13.89 12.85
CA ALA A 60 24.83 -15.27 13.30
C ALA A 60 25.37 -16.18 12.19
N ILE A 61 24.86 -16.06 10.95
CA ILE A 61 25.39 -16.76 9.77
C ILE A 61 26.86 -16.41 9.56
N GLU A 62 27.21 -15.12 9.56
CA GLU A 62 28.59 -14.67 9.36
C GLU A 62 29.54 -15.26 10.42
N LYS A 63 29.14 -15.19 11.69
CA LYS A 63 29.91 -15.74 12.81
C LYS A 63 30.07 -17.26 12.69
N GLU A 64 29.00 -18.00 12.40
CA GLU A 64 29.06 -19.45 12.17
C GLU A 64 30.03 -19.77 11.03
N GLY A 65 30.00 -18.99 9.94
CA GLY A 65 30.93 -19.15 8.82
C GLY A 65 32.39 -18.93 9.18
N GLU A 66 32.69 -18.02 10.11
CA GLU A 66 34.03 -17.84 10.67
C GLU A 66 34.45 -19.04 11.54
N GLU A 67 33.54 -19.55 12.37
CA GLU A 67 33.77 -20.71 13.24
C GLU A 67 34.03 -21.98 12.41
N VAL A 68 33.24 -22.22 11.36
CA VAL A 68 33.46 -23.32 10.40
C VAL A 68 34.84 -23.24 9.76
N LYS A 69 35.27 -22.05 9.32
CA LYS A 69 36.59 -21.83 8.71
C LYS A 69 37.73 -22.07 9.70
N ALA A 70 37.53 -21.78 10.98
CA ALA A 70 38.52 -21.99 12.03
C ALA A 70 38.57 -23.44 12.54
N TYR A 71 37.48 -24.20 12.38
CA TYR A 71 37.37 -25.56 12.88
C TYR A 71 38.35 -26.53 12.19
N ARG A 72 39.07 -27.33 12.99
CA ARG A 72 40.05 -28.34 12.54
C ARG A 72 39.76 -29.74 13.13
N GLY A 73 38.58 -29.94 13.69
CA GLY A 73 38.20 -31.20 14.33
C GLY A 73 37.64 -32.24 13.34
N PRO A 74 37.32 -33.45 13.84
CA PRO A 74 36.90 -34.59 13.00
C PRO A 74 35.50 -34.45 12.39
N HIS A 75 34.70 -33.47 12.81
CA HIS A 75 33.31 -33.26 12.36
C HIS A 75 33.15 -32.06 11.42
N HIS A 76 34.19 -31.69 10.66
CA HIS A 76 34.18 -30.47 9.86
C HIS A 76 33.01 -30.43 8.86
N ASP A 77 32.73 -31.55 8.18
CA ASP A 77 31.64 -31.65 7.20
C ASP A 77 30.27 -31.36 7.83
N HIS A 78 30.03 -31.82 9.07
CA HIS A 78 28.78 -31.55 9.78
C HIS A 78 28.57 -30.05 10.05
N TRP A 79 29.64 -29.32 10.41
CA TRP A 79 29.59 -27.88 10.62
C TRP A 79 29.39 -27.12 9.31
N VAL A 80 29.99 -27.59 8.21
CA VAL A 80 29.75 -27.05 6.87
C VAL A 80 28.28 -27.21 6.48
N ASP A 81 27.72 -28.41 6.66
CA ASP A 81 26.31 -28.68 6.35
C ASP A 81 25.37 -27.78 7.17
N HIS A 82 25.62 -27.63 8.48
CA HIS A 82 24.83 -26.75 9.34
C HIS A 82 24.86 -25.29 8.87
N HIS A 83 26.03 -24.77 8.51
CA HIS A 83 26.15 -23.41 7.99
C HIS A 83 25.44 -23.22 6.65
N VAL A 84 25.50 -24.22 5.77
CA VAL A 84 24.76 -24.24 4.51
C VAL A 84 23.25 -24.22 4.77
N ASP A 85 22.76 -25.01 5.72
CA ASP A 85 21.34 -25.00 6.13
C ASP A 85 20.90 -23.62 6.62
N MET A 86 21.71 -22.92 7.42
CA MET A 86 21.41 -21.55 7.86
C MET A 86 21.31 -20.55 6.69
N ILE A 87 22.18 -20.68 5.68
CA ILE A 87 22.11 -19.86 4.46
C ILE A 87 20.83 -20.18 3.67
N HIS A 88 20.47 -21.46 3.56
CA HIS A 88 19.23 -21.85 2.90
C HIS A 88 17.99 -21.32 3.65
N GLU A 89 17.99 -21.37 4.98
CA GLU A 89 16.93 -20.82 5.84
C GLU A 89 16.77 -19.30 5.66
N SER A 90 17.86 -18.57 5.47
CA SER A 90 17.83 -17.11 5.33
C SER A 90 16.92 -16.66 4.18
N VAL A 91 16.87 -17.42 3.08
CA VAL A 91 16.02 -17.11 1.92
C VAL A 91 14.53 -17.18 2.29
N TYR A 92 14.12 -18.19 3.08
CA TYR A 92 12.74 -18.28 3.55
C TYR A 92 12.40 -17.17 4.54
N ARG A 93 13.39 -16.72 5.31
CA ARG A 93 13.23 -15.62 6.25
C ARG A 93 12.98 -14.29 5.53
N ASP A 94 13.74 -13.99 4.49
CA ASP A 94 13.54 -12.79 3.67
C ASP A 94 12.14 -12.79 3.01
N ALA A 95 11.70 -13.96 2.54
CA ALA A 95 10.35 -14.13 2.00
C ALA A 95 9.25 -13.99 3.09
N ALA A 96 9.49 -14.48 4.30
CA ALA A 96 8.57 -14.35 5.41
C ALA A 96 8.46 -12.89 5.88
N GLU A 97 9.58 -12.17 5.97
CA GLU A 97 9.59 -10.74 6.27
C GLU A 97 8.83 -9.93 5.21
N SER A 98 9.07 -10.24 3.94
CA SER A 98 8.34 -9.66 2.81
C SER A 98 6.84 -9.91 2.89
N MET A 99 6.44 -11.15 3.21
CA MET A 99 5.03 -11.53 3.37
C MET A 99 4.38 -10.79 4.53
N ALA A 100 5.07 -10.67 5.67
CA ALA A 100 4.58 -9.96 6.84
C ALA A 100 4.40 -8.46 6.51
N ALA A 101 5.40 -7.84 5.91
CA ALA A 101 5.37 -6.42 5.54
C ALA A 101 4.22 -6.12 4.55
N ILE A 102 4.15 -6.85 3.44
CA ILE A 102 3.09 -6.60 2.44
C ILE A 102 1.70 -7.01 2.95
N GLY A 103 1.64 -8.04 3.80
CA GLY A 103 0.41 -8.51 4.43
C GLY A 103 -0.22 -7.48 5.38
N MET A 104 0.58 -6.58 5.95
CA MET A 104 0.08 -5.46 6.76
C MET A 104 -0.21 -4.20 5.91
N ILE A 105 0.67 -3.89 4.95
CA ILE A 105 0.58 -2.66 4.15
C ILE A 105 -0.58 -2.71 3.14
N ALA A 106 -0.77 -3.83 2.43
CA ALA A 106 -1.81 -3.90 1.41
C ALA A 106 -3.21 -3.69 1.99
N PRO A 107 -3.64 -4.38 3.07
CA PRO A 107 -4.95 -4.11 3.68
C PRO A 107 -5.13 -2.68 4.18
N LEU A 108 -4.08 -2.04 4.71
CA LEU A 108 -4.13 -0.64 5.13
C LEU A 108 -4.41 0.29 3.95
N VAL A 109 -3.68 0.12 2.84
CA VAL A 109 -3.90 0.88 1.61
C VAL A 109 -5.29 0.62 1.02
N GLU A 110 -5.69 -0.64 0.93
CA GLU A 110 -7.00 -1.02 0.40
C GLU A 110 -8.15 -0.43 1.21
N SER A 111 -8.09 -0.57 2.54
CA SER A 111 -9.15 -0.11 3.44
C SER A 111 -9.22 1.41 3.47
N THR A 112 -8.09 2.12 3.45
CA THR A 112 -8.05 3.58 3.42
C THR A 112 -8.63 4.12 2.11
N LEU A 113 -8.14 3.66 0.96
CA LEU A 113 -8.62 4.11 -0.35
C LEU A 113 -10.08 3.70 -0.59
N GLY A 114 -10.44 2.47 -0.20
CA GLY A 114 -11.80 1.96 -0.32
C GLY A 114 -12.79 2.79 0.47
N GLN A 115 -12.50 3.08 1.73
CA GLN A 115 -13.36 3.92 2.57
C GLN A 115 -13.40 5.37 2.09
N ALA A 116 -12.25 5.96 1.73
CA ALA A 116 -12.21 7.33 1.24
C ALA A 116 -13.05 7.53 -0.02
N LEU A 117 -12.93 6.60 -0.98
CA LEU A 117 -13.63 6.70 -2.25
C LEU A 117 -15.12 6.33 -2.14
N ALA A 118 -15.47 5.44 -1.22
CA ALA A 118 -16.87 5.17 -0.88
C ALA A 118 -17.53 6.38 -0.22
N ALA A 119 -16.88 6.98 0.78
CA ALA A 119 -17.37 8.20 1.44
C ALA A 119 -17.52 9.36 0.47
N LEU A 120 -16.57 9.54 -0.45
CA LEU A 120 -16.68 10.52 -1.53
C LEU A 120 -17.93 10.26 -2.37
N GLY A 121 -18.21 9.00 -2.70
CA GLY A 121 -19.40 8.62 -3.43
C GLY A 121 -20.70 8.97 -2.71
N ASP A 122 -20.75 8.68 -1.40
CA ASP A 122 -21.88 9.05 -0.55
C ASP A 122 -22.11 10.56 -0.53
N MET A 123 -21.04 11.37 -0.54
CA MET A 123 -21.16 12.84 -0.60
C MET A 123 -21.81 13.29 -1.92
N TYR A 124 -21.36 12.75 -3.06
CA TYR A 124 -21.95 13.07 -4.37
C TYR A 124 -23.42 12.67 -4.42
N ASP A 125 -23.76 11.49 -3.92
CA ASP A 125 -25.13 10.98 -3.94
C ASP A 125 -26.05 11.78 -3.00
N ARG A 126 -25.59 12.14 -1.79
CA ARG A 126 -26.35 12.99 -0.84
C ARG A 126 -26.62 14.39 -1.38
N LYS A 127 -25.64 14.99 -2.06
CA LYS A 127 -25.76 16.34 -2.64
C LYS A 127 -26.44 16.33 -4.02
N ASN A 128 -26.76 15.14 -4.55
CA ASN A 128 -27.29 14.96 -5.91
C ASN A 128 -26.42 15.65 -6.98
N ILE A 129 -25.10 15.61 -6.80
CA ILE A 129 -24.12 16.18 -7.72
C ILE A 129 -23.65 15.08 -8.67
N SER A 130 -23.60 15.37 -9.97
CA SER A 130 -23.03 14.44 -10.94
C SER A 130 -21.50 14.44 -10.84
N PRO A 131 -20.83 13.26 -10.75
CA PRO A 131 -19.36 13.17 -10.71
C PRO A 131 -18.70 13.43 -12.09
N GLY A 132 -19.42 14.02 -13.03
CA GLY A 132 -18.94 14.41 -14.35
C GLY A 132 -18.97 13.30 -15.40
N SER A 133 -18.24 13.51 -16.50
CA SER A 133 -18.27 12.65 -17.68
C SER A 133 -16.99 11.81 -17.83
N HIS A 134 -16.83 10.77 -17.01
CA HIS A 134 -15.71 9.82 -17.15
C HIS A 134 -16.18 8.44 -17.67
N LYS A 135 -15.30 7.70 -18.36
CA LYS A 135 -15.61 6.36 -18.90
C LYS A 135 -16.06 5.40 -17.80
N ARG A 136 -15.47 5.48 -16.59
CA ARG A 136 -15.88 4.68 -15.44
C ARG A 136 -17.36 4.88 -15.12
N TRP A 137 -17.82 6.12 -15.00
CA TRP A 137 -19.21 6.45 -14.68
C TRP A 137 -20.17 5.94 -15.75
N LYS A 138 -19.83 6.11 -17.03
CA LYS A 138 -20.64 5.60 -18.15
C LYS A 138 -20.74 4.07 -18.17
N ARG A 139 -19.68 3.37 -17.78
CA ARG A 139 -19.65 1.90 -17.74
C ARG A 139 -20.37 1.35 -16.51
N ALA A 140 -20.19 1.99 -15.37
CA ALA A 140 -20.81 1.58 -14.11
C ALA A 140 -22.31 1.89 -14.07
N GLY A 141 -22.76 3.02 -14.65
CA GLY A 141 -24.14 3.48 -14.50
C GLY A 141 -24.51 3.60 -13.02
N ASP A 142 -25.66 3.04 -12.64
CA ASP A 142 -26.16 3.03 -11.25
C ASP A 142 -25.70 1.80 -10.45
N HIS A 143 -24.66 1.09 -10.92
CA HIS A 143 -24.17 -0.09 -10.22
C HIS A 143 -23.71 0.26 -8.79
N PRO A 144 -24.08 -0.51 -7.76
CA PRO A 144 -23.78 -0.17 -6.35
C PRO A 144 -22.28 -0.07 -6.07
N ALA A 145 -21.46 -0.84 -6.77
CA ALA A 145 -20.00 -0.79 -6.66
C ALA A 145 -19.33 0.34 -7.47
N ARG A 146 -20.06 1.33 -8.02
CA ARG A 146 -19.47 2.37 -8.89
C ARG A 146 -18.37 3.19 -8.19
N TRP A 147 -18.47 3.37 -6.87
CA TRP A 147 -17.48 4.03 -6.02
C TRP A 147 -16.54 3.08 -5.28
N ASN A 148 -16.63 1.77 -5.54
CA ASN A 148 -15.72 0.79 -4.93
C ASN A 148 -14.47 0.61 -5.81
N CYS A 149 -13.28 0.91 -5.26
CA CYS A 149 -12.01 0.78 -5.97
C CYS A 149 -11.57 -0.67 -6.22
N GLN A 150 -12.12 -1.65 -5.51
CA GLN A 150 -11.86 -3.07 -5.77
C GLN A 150 -12.55 -3.56 -7.05
N PHE A 151 -13.55 -2.82 -7.55
CA PHE A 151 -14.25 -3.16 -8.79
C PHE A 151 -13.76 -2.30 -9.96
N TYR A 152 -13.52 -2.98 -11.08
CA TYR A 152 -13.36 -2.33 -12.39
C TYR A 152 -14.54 -2.67 -13.28
N PHE A 153 -14.82 -1.77 -14.23
CA PHE A 153 -15.86 -1.96 -15.23
C PHE A 153 -15.20 -2.04 -16.61
N ASN A 154 -15.39 -3.17 -17.28
CA ASN A 154 -14.82 -3.43 -18.60
C ASN A 154 -15.60 -2.71 -19.72
N ASP A 155 -15.13 -2.82 -20.97
CA ASP A 155 -15.80 -2.20 -22.13
C ASP A 155 -17.22 -2.73 -22.39
N LYS A 156 -17.51 -3.94 -21.91
CA LYS A 156 -18.84 -4.56 -21.94
C LYS A 156 -19.72 -4.16 -20.75
N LYS A 157 -19.30 -3.17 -19.95
CA LYS A 157 -19.99 -2.67 -18.75
C LYS A 157 -20.16 -3.72 -17.64
N GLN A 158 -19.36 -4.79 -17.67
CA GLN A 158 -19.39 -5.82 -16.64
C GLN A 158 -18.47 -5.43 -15.48
N ALA A 159 -18.96 -5.61 -14.26
CA ALA A 159 -18.19 -5.42 -13.04
C ALA A 159 -17.36 -6.67 -12.73
N SER A 160 -16.14 -6.50 -12.26
CA SER A 160 -15.29 -7.59 -11.79
C SER A 160 -14.36 -7.11 -10.67
N ASN A 161 -14.12 -7.97 -9.69
CA ASN A 161 -13.23 -7.66 -8.58
C ASN A 161 -11.78 -7.81 -9.03
N ASN A 162 -11.09 -6.69 -9.14
CA ASN A 162 -9.65 -6.60 -9.38
C ASN A 162 -9.21 -5.16 -9.05
N ILE A 163 -8.67 -4.96 -7.85
CA ILE A 163 -8.25 -3.63 -7.39
C ILE A 163 -7.14 -3.02 -8.25
N LEU A 164 -6.26 -3.83 -8.84
CA LEU A 164 -5.21 -3.37 -9.76
C LEU A 164 -5.78 -2.66 -10.99
N LEU A 165 -7.00 -3.01 -11.41
CA LEU A 165 -7.72 -2.35 -12.51
C LEU A 165 -8.75 -1.34 -12.00
N GLY A 166 -9.37 -1.61 -10.85
CA GLY A 166 -10.45 -0.81 -10.31
C GLY A 166 -9.98 0.51 -9.74
N LEU A 167 -8.88 0.51 -8.97
CA LEU A 167 -8.33 1.71 -8.35
C LEU A 167 -7.90 2.73 -9.42
N PRO A 168 -7.08 2.39 -10.43
CA PRO A 168 -6.72 3.36 -11.48
C PRO A 168 -7.92 3.93 -12.22
N GLN A 169 -8.94 3.11 -12.51
CA GLN A 169 -10.16 3.59 -13.14
C GLN A 169 -10.89 4.63 -12.27
N LEU A 170 -10.97 4.40 -10.96
CA LEU A 170 -11.70 5.26 -10.02
C LEU A 170 -10.94 6.56 -9.73
N VAL A 171 -9.65 6.43 -9.43
CA VAL A 171 -8.73 7.54 -9.18
C VAL A 171 -8.69 8.51 -10.37
N ALA A 172 -8.69 8.01 -11.60
CA ALA A 172 -8.80 8.84 -12.79
C ALA A 172 -10.19 9.49 -12.95
N ALA A 173 -11.25 8.80 -12.53
CA ALA A 173 -12.63 9.27 -12.67
C ALA A 173 -12.98 10.41 -11.70
N CYS A 174 -12.48 10.34 -10.47
CA CYS A 174 -12.72 11.36 -9.45
C CYS A 174 -11.65 12.46 -9.42
N GLY A 175 -10.57 12.34 -10.20
CA GLY A 175 -9.50 13.35 -10.30
C GLY A 175 -8.39 13.21 -9.26
N LEU A 176 -8.44 12.19 -8.39
CA LEU A 176 -7.39 11.90 -7.40
C LEU A 176 -6.04 11.60 -8.07
N ASN A 177 -6.02 11.16 -9.34
CA ASN A 177 -4.79 10.94 -10.11
C ASN A 177 -3.90 12.18 -10.25
N LYS A 178 -4.43 13.38 -10.05
CA LYS A 178 -3.65 14.63 -10.09
C LYS A 178 -2.80 14.84 -8.84
N PHE A 179 -3.14 14.16 -7.75
CA PHE A 179 -2.48 14.29 -6.45
C PHE A 179 -1.56 13.12 -6.15
N LEU A 180 -1.94 11.90 -6.59
CA LEU A 180 -1.08 10.74 -6.45
C LEU A 180 0.16 10.84 -7.35
N SER A 181 1.32 10.50 -6.79
CA SER A 181 2.55 10.46 -7.55
C SER A 181 2.54 9.32 -8.58
N LYS A 182 3.28 9.50 -9.69
CA LYS A 182 3.52 8.39 -10.64
C LYS A 182 4.21 7.21 -9.96
N GLU A 183 5.09 7.52 -9.01
CA GLU A 183 5.76 6.54 -8.18
C GLU A 183 4.77 5.67 -7.40
N PHE A 184 3.73 6.27 -6.81
CA PHE A 184 2.67 5.52 -6.12
C PHE A 184 1.97 4.52 -7.03
N ALA A 185 1.64 4.88 -8.27
CA ALA A 185 0.99 3.96 -9.20
C ALA A 185 1.89 2.76 -9.53
N THR A 186 3.17 3.00 -9.80
CA THR A 186 4.15 1.94 -10.07
C THR A 186 4.36 1.03 -8.86
N TRP A 187 4.49 1.62 -7.68
CA TRP A 187 4.62 0.91 -6.40
C TRP A 187 3.39 0.07 -6.09
N PHE A 188 2.19 0.66 -6.20
CA PHE A 188 0.92 -0.02 -5.93
C PHE A 188 0.79 -1.27 -6.81
N GLU A 189 1.05 -1.12 -8.12
CA GLU A 189 0.97 -2.25 -9.05
C GLU A 189 1.97 -3.37 -8.72
N ALA A 190 3.22 -3.01 -8.43
CA ALA A 190 4.28 -3.94 -8.04
C ALA A 190 3.90 -4.70 -6.77
N MET A 191 3.60 -3.97 -5.70
CA MET A 191 3.34 -4.52 -4.37
C MET A 191 2.10 -5.39 -4.34
N PHE A 192 1.02 -4.97 -4.99
CA PHE A 192 -0.23 -5.74 -5.01
C PHE A 192 -0.16 -6.95 -5.94
N THR A 193 0.63 -6.88 -7.01
CA THR A 193 0.96 -8.06 -7.81
C THR A 193 1.75 -9.05 -6.96
N TYR A 194 2.82 -8.61 -6.29
CA TYR A 194 3.62 -9.47 -5.42
C TYR A 194 2.80 -10.09 -4.28
N ARG A 195 1.95 -9.30 -3.61
CA ARG A 195 1.00 -9.77 -2.59
C ARG A 195 0.16 -10.93 -3.11
N ASN A 196 -0.41 -10.81 -4.31
CA ASN A 196 -1.23 -11.87 -4.90
C ASN A 196 -0.42 -13.13 -5.21
N PHE A 197 0.87 -13.00 -5.54
CA PHE A 197 1.74 -14.15 -5.69
C PHE A 197 2.02 -14.83 -4.34
N MET A 198 2.37 -14.07 -3.32
CA MET A 198 2.67 -14.60 -1.99
C MET A 198 1.47 -15.25 -1.32
N PHE A 199 0.30 -14.60 -1.30
CA PHE A 199 -0.87 -15.11 -0.60
C PHE A 199 -1.58 -16.27 -1.31
N HIS A 200 -1.30 -16.51 -2.59
CA HIS A 200 -1.85 -17.66 -3.33
C HIS A 200 -0.81 -18.77 -3.58
N GLY A 201 0.48 -18.46 -3.53
CA GLY A 201 1.57 -19.39 -3.84
C GLY A 201 2.50 -19.72 -2.67
N GLY A 202 2.35 -19.07 -1.52
CA GLY A 202 3.32 -19.20 -0.42
C GLY A 202 4.69 -18.64 -0.80
N PHE A 203 5.76 -19.23 -0.25
CA PHE A 203 7.14 -18.83 -0.53
C PHE A 203 7.69 -19.45 -1.82
N GLU A 204 7.20 -20.63 -2.20
CA GLU A 204 7.69 -21.38 -3.35
C GLU A 204 6.63 -21.48 -4.43
N TRP A 205 6.71 -20.56 -5.40
CA TRP A 205 5.75 -20.55 -6.49
C TRP A 205 6.05 -21.65 -7.52
N SER A 206 5.07 -22.02 -8.34
CA SER A 206 5.34 -22.86 -9.51
C SER A 206 6.29 -22.17 -10.49
N LEU A 207 6.99 -22.96 -11.33
CA LEU A 207 7.94 -22.43 -12.32
C LEU A 207 7.29 -21.37 -13.23
N ASP A 208 6.12 -21.67 -13.79
CA ASP A 208 5.36 -20.73 -14.64
C ASP A 208 5.09 -19.40 -13.93
N ARG A 209 4.81 -19.43 -12.63
CA ARG A 209 4.58 -18.21 -11.83
C ARG A 209 5.88 -17.44 -11.60
N ARG A 210 6.99 -18.12 -11.37
CA ARG A 210 8.31 -17.48 -11.21
C ARG A 210 8.73 -16.79 -12.50
N GLU A 211 8.60 -17.45 -13.65
CA GLU A 211 8.93 -16.92 -14.98
C GLU A 211 8.02 -15.75 -15.36
N PHE A 212 6.71 -15.87 -15.06
CA PHE A 212 5.77 -14.78 -15.26
C PHE A 212 6.15 -13.57 -14.41
N PHE A 213 6.43 -13.75 -13.12
CA PHE A 213 6.79 -12.64 -12.23
C PHE A 213 8.13 -12.02 -12.63
N GLU A 214 9.13 -12.83 -13.01
CA GLU A 214 10.40 -12.35 -13.56
C GLU A 214 10.18 -11.42 -14.76
N THR A 215 9.30 -11.83 -15.66
CA THR A 215 8.92 -11.04 -16.84
C THR A 215 8.25 -9.73 -16.44
N GLN A 216 7.37 -9.74 -15.43
CA GLN A 216 6.79 -8.51 -14.91
C GLN A 216 7.85 -7.57 -14.33
N VAL A 217 8.76 -8.12 -13.52
CA VAL A 217 9.85 -7.35 -12.88
C VAL A 217 10.72 -6.65 -13.92
N LYS A 218 11.10 -7.37 -14.99
CA LYS A 218 11.89 -6.82 -16.09
C LYS A 218 11.11 -5.77 -16.89
N ASN A 219 9.92 -6.12 -17.36
CA ASN A 219 9.15 -5.27 -18.27
C ASN A 219 8.63 -3.98 -17.62
N LYS A 220 8.37 -4.01 -16.31
CA LYS A 220 7.84 -2.86 -15.56
C LYS A 220 8.90 -2.17 -14.71
N ALA A 221 10.17 -2.57 -14.87
CA ALA A 221 11.32 -2.02 -14.15
C ALA A 221 11.17 -2.07 -12.61
N TRP A 222 10.64 -3.18 -12.09
CA TRP A 222 10.46 -3.40 -10.64
C TRP A 222 11.69 -3.94 -9.93
N ASN A 223 12.87 -3.95 -10.58
CA ASN A 223 14.11 -4.50 -10.01
C ASN A 223 14.53 -3.81 -8.70
N ARG A 224 14.11 -2.56 -8.47
CA ARG A 224 14.37 -1.84 -7.22
C ARG A 224 13.51 -2.30 -6.05
N PHE A 225 12.43 -3.04 -6.32
CA PHE A 225 11.47 -3.47 -5.31
C PHE A 225 11.68 -4.91 -4.88
N PHE A 226 12.20 -5.76 -5.78
CA PHE A 226 12.25 -7.19 -5.56
C PHE A 226 13.64 -7.74 -5.87
N SER A 227 14.07 -8.67 -5.02
CA SER A 227 15.21 -9.54 -5.24
C SER A 227 14.75 -10.97 -5.49
N CYS A 228 15.68 -11.82 -5.91
CA CYS A 228 15.42 -13.23 -6.11
C CYS A 228 16.62 -14.09 -5.76
N SER A 229 16.38 -15.10 -4.92
CA SER A 229 17.33 -16.20 -4.75
C SER A 229 17.21 -17.17 -5.90
N THR A 230 18.34 -17.75 -6.33
CA THR A 230 18.39 -18.68 -7.46
C THR A 230 18.82 -20.07 -7.03
N THR A 231 18.27 -21.11 -7.67
CA THR A 231 18.75 -22.49 -7.59
C THR A 231 19.10 -22.97 -9.00
N ASN A 232 20.30 -23.51 -9.19
CA ASN A 232 20.80 -23.97 -10.49
C ASN A 232 20.68 -22.91 -11.61
N GLY A 233 20.93 -21.64 -11.27
CA GLY A 233 20.85 -20.50 -12.20
C GLY A 233 19.43 -20.10 -12.61
N ARG A 234 18.38 -20.63 -11.96
CA ARG A 234 16.97 -20.27 -12.20
C ARG A 234 16.37 -19.57 -10.98
N PRO A 235 15.42 -18.63 -11.16
CA PRO A 235 14.67 -18.03 -10.07
C PRO A 235 14.03 -19.08 -9.14
N TRP A 236 14.18 -18.90 -7.84
CA TRP A 236 13.63 -19.78 -6.82
C TRP A 236 12.61 -19.06 -5.95
N ILE A 237 13.04 -18.09 -5.16
CA ILE A 237 12.20 -17.36 -4.19
C ILE A 237 12.38 -15.87 -4.44
N TYR A 238 11.26 -15.16 -4.59
CA TYR A 238 11.22 -13.71 -4.72
C TYR A 238 10.84 -13.06 -3.39
N TYR A 239 11.56 -12.01 -3.02
CA TYR A 239 11.32 -11.23 -1.81
C TYR A 239 11.47 -9.74 -2.10
N ILE A 240 10.88 -8.92 -1.25
CA ILE A 240 10.98 -7.47 -1.33
C ILE A 240 12.37 -7.07 -0.85
N GLU A 241 13.02 -6.17 -1.58
CA GLU A 241 14.30 -5.59 -1.18
C GLU A 241 14.15 -4.86 0.15
N ASN A 242 15.16 -4.96 1.02
CA ASN A 242 15.14 -4.34 2.35
C ASN A 242 14.84 -2.84 2.30
N SER A 243 15.50 -2.13 1.39
CA SER A 243 15.25 -0.70 1.17
C SER A 243 13.81 -0.39 0.72
N ALA A 244 13.18 -1.31 -0.02
CA ALA A 244 11.79 -1.18 -0.42
C ALA A 244 10.83 -1.51 0.73
N ILE A 245 11.16 -2.47 1.62
CA ILE A 245 10.42 -2.74 2.85
C ILE A 245 10.43 -1.50 3.76
N ASP A 246 11.60 -0.91 3.98
CA ASP A 246 11.76 0.29 4.83
C ASP A 246 10.97 1.48 4.30
N ALA A 247 10.80 1.58 2.97
CA ALA A 247 10.05 2.64 2.32
C ALA A 247 8.52 2.44 2.36
N LEU A 248 8.01 1.25 2.68
CA LEU A 248 6.56 0.98 2.61
C LEU A 248 5.73 1.93 3.47
N PRO A 249 6.07 2.22 4.75
CA PRO A 249 5.28 3.14 5.55
C PRO A 249 5.26 4.56 5.00
N THR A 250 6.40 5.02 4.46
CA THR A 250 6.51 6.34 3.82
C THR A 250 5.62 6.42 2.58
N MET A 251 5.57 5.36 1.77
CA MET A 251 4.65 5.31 0.62
C MET A 251 3.17 5.42 1.04
N VAL A 252 2.80 4.86 2.18
CA VAL A 252 1.45 5.01 2.73
C VAL A 252 1.20 6.43 3.25
N GLU A 253 2.16 7.03 3.94
CA GLU A 253 2.07 8.43 4.39
C GLU A 253 1.93 9.41 3.22
N ASP A 254 2.73 9.26 2.18
CA ASP A 254 2.65 10.09 0.96
C ASP A 254 1.29 9.94 0.27
N MET A 255 0.72 8.73 0.28
CA MET A 255 -0.64 8.48 -0.21
C MET A 255 -1.69 9.19 0.65
N LEU A 256 -1.56 9.15 1.98
CA LEU A 256 -2.45 9.84 2.91
C LEU A 256 -2.39 11.35 2.73
N ASP A 257 -1.20 11.93 2.54
CA ASP A 257 -1.01 13.35 2.25
C ASP A 257 -1.63 13.74 0.91
N SER A 258 -1.48 12.89 -0.11
CA SER A 258 -2.10 13.08 -1.42
C SER A 258 -3.62 13.07 -1.32
N LEU A 259 -4.19 12.17 -0.51
CA LEU A 259 -5.62 12.14 -0.23
C LEU A 259 -6.08 13.40 0.50
N GLY A 260 -5.37 13.83 1.54
CA GLY A 260 -5.66 15.06 2.27
C GLY A 260 -5.72 16.30 1.36
N ARG A 261 -4.69 16.47 0.50
CA ARG A 261 -4.66 17.53 -0.52
C ARG A 261 -5.81 17.43 -1.52
N PHE A 262 -6.16 16.21 -1.92
CA PHE A 262 -7.29 15.98 -2.79
C PHE A 262 -8.61 16.42 -2.11
N VAL A 263 -8.84 16.04 -0.85
CA VAL A 263 -10.04 16.46 -0.10
C VAL A 263 -10.11 17.98 0.02
N LYS A 264 -9.00 18.62 0.39
CA LYS A 264 -8.90 20.09 0.47
C LYS A 264 -9.23 20.79 -0.85
N SER A 265 -9.01 20.12 -1.98
CA SER A 265 -9.31 20.64 -3.33
C SER A 265 -10.76 20.39 -3.80
N LEU A 266 -11.55 19.63 -3.03
CA LEU A 266 -12.92 19.32 -3.42
C LEU A 266 -13.79 20.60 -3.43
N PRO A 267 -14.82 20.65 -4.30
CA PRO A 267 -15.75 21.78 -4.32
C PRO A 267 -16.42 21.98 -2.95
N PHE A 268 -16.55 23.24 -2.53
CA PHE A 268 -17.15 23.58 -1.23
C PHE A 268 -18.55 22.99 -1.08
N GLU A 269 -19.34 22.99 -2.16
CA GLU A 269 -20.70 22.45 -2.20
C GLU A 269 -20.78 20.95 -1.89
N LEU A 270 -19.69 20.23 -2.17
CA LEU A 270 -19.59 18.81 -1.89
C LEU A 270 -19.28 18.56 -0.41
N ILE A 271 -18.37 19.36 0.17
CA ILE A 271 -17.86 19.18 1.54
C ILE A 271 -18.66 19.92 2.62
N SER A 272 -19.50 20.89 2.25
CA SER A 272 -20.33 21.62 3.22
C SER A 272 -21.42 20.72 3.80
N GLU A 273 -21.86 20.98 5.03
CA GLU A 273 -23.08 20.35 5.56
C GLU A 273 -24.29 20.67 4.65
N PRO A 274 -25.33 19.80 4.63
CA PRO A 274 -26.56 19.99 3.86
C PRO A 274 -27.26 21.32 4.11
#